data_AF-A0A7U9N799-F1
#
_entry.id   AF-A0A7U9N799-F1
#
_cell.length_a   1.000
_cell.length_b   1.000
_cell.length_c   1.000
_cell.angle_alpha   90.00
_cell.angle_beta   90.00
_cell.angle_gamma   90.00
#
_symmetry.space_group_name_H-M   'P 1'
#
loop_
_entity.id
_entity.type
_entity.pdbx_description
1 polymer ?
#
loop_
_entity_poly.entity_id
_entity_poly.type
_entity_poly.pdbx_seq_one_letter_code
_entity_poly.pdbx_strand_id
1 'polypeptide(L)'
;MEGETFTVFEDMEPLKAEALVLDTSLLYETNFCYPERKDKNAEQYLDADGGLHYEEAYGIRDDGSVYGNFSVTLPKFNTKIGSYEQLNQQMEKLMELAHEDKDSFFQEIGELEQDEWISWWRKHEYSHLYIGESYISMYYARKGYEGGMRDWRNSMPLIFDRETGLMLHMDDLFTVEKSVYMKRLTIMCW
;
A
#
# COMPACT_ATOMS: atom_id res chain seq x y z
N MET A 1 -17.83 15.34 -37.35
CA MET A 1 -17.17 14.09 -36.95
C MET A 1 -17.96 13.59 -35.77
N GLU A 2 -18.73 12.51 -35.95
CA GLU A 2 -19.50 11.90 -34.86
C GLU A 2 -18.51 11.47 -33.78
N GLY A 3 -18.74 11.93 -32.55
CA GLY A 3 -17.82 11.73 -31.43
C GLY A 3 -17.58 10.25 -31.19
N GLU A 4 -16.31 9.86 -31.07
CA GLU A 4 -15.93 8.49 -30.77
C GLU A 4 -16.62 8.02 -29.48
N THR A 5 -17.16 6.81 -29.51
CA THR A 5 -17.77 6.17 -28.33
C THR A 5 -17.01 4.91 -27.99
N PHE A 6 -16.82 4.68 -26.70
CA PHE A 6 -16.03 3.57 -26.17
C PHE A 6 -16.91 2.67 -25.32
N THR A 7 -16.90 1.39 -25.65
CA THR A 7 -17.56 0.35 -24.86
C THR A 7 -16.50 -0.32 -24.01
N VAL A 8 -16.50 -0.05 -22.70
CA VAL A 8 -15.52 -0.64 -21.76
C VAL A 8 -15.94 -2.07 -21.39
N PHE A 9 -17.24 -2.29 -21.21
CA PHE A 9 -17.83 -3.60 -20.99
C PHE A 9 -19.08 -3.74 -21.87
N GLU A 10 -19.34 -4.94 -22.41
CA GLU A 10 -20.44 -5.22 -23.34
C GLU A 10 -21.83 -4.91 -22.77
N ASP A 11 -21.95 -4.85 -21.45
CA ASP A 11 -23.18 -4.59 -20.71
C ASP A 11 -23.31 -3.14 -20.20
N MET A 12 -22.44 -2.23 -20.65
CA MET A 12 -22.51 -0.80 -20.33
C MET A 12 -22.90 0.05 -21.53
N GLU A 13 -23.61 1.15 -21.28
CA GLU A 13 -23.84 2.16 -22.31
C GLU A 13 -22.50 2.72 -22.82
N PRO A 14 -22.31 2.84 -24.15
CA PRO A 14 -21.09 3.41 -24.72
C PRO A 14 -20.82 4.81 -24.17
N LEU A 15 -19.62 5.00 -23.63
CA LEU A 15 -19.18 6.30 -23.13
C LEU A 15 -18.77 7.18 -24.30
N LYS A 16 -19.22 8.44 -24.31
CA LYS A 16 -18.70 9.43 -25.25
C LYS A 16 -17.24 9.74 -24.92
N ALA A 17 -16.42 9.99 -25.93
CA ALA A 17 -15.03 10.41 -25.75
C ALA A 17 -14.89 11.60 -24.78
N GLU A 18 -15.84 12.53 -24.75
CA GLU A 18 -15.81 13.67 -23.82
C GLU A 18 -16.16 13.31 -22.37
N ALA A 19 -16.85 12.18 -22.17
CA ALA A 19 -17.16 11.64 -20.84
C ALA A 19 -16.03 10.74 -20.32
N LEU A 20 -15.17 10.25 -21.20
CA LEU A 20 -13.89 9.70 -20.79
C LEU A 20 -13.02 10.84 -20.31
N VAL A 21 -12.82 10.90 -19.00
CA VAL A 21 -11.76 11.72 -18.43
C VAL A 21 -10.45 11.11 -18.94
N LEU A 22 -9.87 11.76 -19.95
CA LEU A 22 -8.48 11.55 -20.30
C LEU A 22 -7.73 11.99 -19.07
N ASP A 23 -7.26 11.02 -18.30
CA ASP A 23 -6.58 11.28 -17.06
C ASP A 23 -5.21 11.92 -17.36
N THR A 24 -5.23 13.22 -17.64
CA THR A 24 -4.02 14.03 -17.75
C THR A 24 -3.35 14.19 -16.39
N SER A 25 -3.96 13.71 -15.29
CA SER A 25 -3.28 13.59 -14.01
C SER A 25 -2.13 12.58 -14.08
N LEU A 26 -2.20 11.53 -14.91
CA LEU A 26 -1.02 10.69 -15.18
C LEU A 26 0.12 11.46 -15.87
N LEU A 27 -0.18 12.57 -16.56
CA LEU A 27 0.83 13.43 -17.22
C LEU A 27 1.37 14.56 -16.31
N TYR A 28 0.67 14.93 -15.23
CA TYR A 28 1.01 16.08 -14.38
C TYR A 28 1.01 15.83 -12.86
N GLU A 29 0.39 14.76 -12.36
CA GLU A 29 0.39 14.32 -10.96
C GLU A 29 1.49 13.29 -10.72
N THR A 30 2.73 13.73 -10.89
CA THR A 30 3.92 13.02 -10.43
C THR A 30 4.05 13.13 -8.92
N ASN A 31 3.17 12.47 -8.18
CA ASN A 31 3.40 12.20 -6.76
C ASN A 31 3.31 10.69 -6.61
N PHE A 32 4.29 9.95 -7.14
CA PHE A 32 4.56 8.59 -6.68
C PHE A 32 5.60 8.71 -5.59
N CYS A 33 5.17 9.01 -4.37
CA CYS A 33 6.12 9.04 -3.27
C CYS A 33 6.61 7.61 -2.99
N TYR A 34 7.93 7.46 -3.00
CA TYR A 34 8.62 6.28 -2.52
C TYR A 34 9.36 6.67 -1.25
N PRO A 35 9.30 5.85 -0.19
CA PRO A 35 10.24 5.99 0.93
C PRO A 35 11.66 6.09 0.36
N GLU A 36 12.47 7.03 0.86
CA GLU A 36 13.85 7.33 0.41
C GLU A 36 14.00 8.21 -0.85
N ARG A 37 12.93 8.44 -1.61
CA ARG A 37 12.99 9.30 -2.80
C ARG A 37 12.73 10.74 -2.39
N LYS A 38 13.74 11.61 -2.54
CA LYS A 38 13.63 13.07 -2.29
C LYS A 38 12.89 13.79 -3.43
N ASP A 39 11.75 13.24 -3.83
CA ASP A 39 10.93 13.84 -4.85
C ASP A 39 10.38 15.16 -4.31
N LYS A 40 10.64 16.24 -5.05
CA LYS A 40 9.97 17.53 -4.84
C LYS A 40 8.47 17.24 -4.84
N ASN A 41 7.77 17.58 -3.75
CA ASN A 41 6.32 17.47 -3.50
C ASN A 41 5.89 16.44 -2.44
N ALA A 42 6.71 15.46 -2.03
CA ALA A 42 6.32 14.57 -0.92
C ALA A 42 6.13 15.36 0.40
N GLU A 43 7.04 16.30 0.67
CA GLU A 43 6.96 17.29 1.77
C GLU A 43 5.70 18.17 1.72
N GLN A 44 4.99 18.19 0.59
CA GLN A 44 3.73 18.90 0.52
C GLN A 44 2.68 18.24 1.41
N TYR A 45 2.64 16.91 1.47
CA TYR A 45 1.54 16.16 2.08
C TYR A 45 1.98 15.22 3.21
N LEU A 46 3.26 14.88 3.28
CA LEU A 46 3.83 14.10 4.36
C LEU A 46 4.42 15.00 5.44
N ASP A 47 4.44 14.50 6.68
CA ASP A 47 5.11 15.15 7.80
C ASP A 47 6.63 15.24 7.55
N ALA A 48 7.32 16.16 8.24
CA ALA A 48 8.74 16.44 8.01
C ALA A 48 9.65 15.21 8.26
N ASP A 49 9.20 14.30 9.12
CA ASP A 49 9.88 13.02 9.40
C ASP A 49 9.58 11.93 8.34
N GLY A 50 8.76 12.23 7.32
CA GLY A 50 8.55 11.42 6.12
C GLY A 50 7.70 10.15 6.30
N GLY A 51 7.52 9.65 7.52
CA GLY A 51 6.71 8.46 7.78
C GLY A 51 6.78 7.95 9.23
N LEU A 52 5.96 6.95 9.52
CA LEU A 52 6.12 6.12 10.71
C LEU A 52 7.12 5.02 10.36
N HIS A 53 8.18 4.89 11.16
CA HIS A 53 9.22 3.91 10.95
C HIS A 53 9.50 3.12 12.24
N TYR A 54 9.61 1.80 12.09
CA TYR A 54 9.98 0.89 13.15
C TYR A 54 10.89 -0.20 12.59
N GLU A 55 11.94 -0.55 13.33
CA GLU A 55 12.83 -1.66 13.02
C GLU A 55 13.26 -2.34 14.32
N GLU A 56 13.21 -3.66 14.34
CA GLU A 56 13.67 -4.50 15.46
C GLU A 56 14.29 -5.78 14.91
N ALA A 57 15.39 -6.22 15.52
CA ALA A 57 15.99 -7.52 15.24
C ALA A 57 15.68 -8.48 16.41
N TYR A 58 15.39 -9.73 16.10
CA TYR A 58 15.20 -10.76 17.12
C TYR A 58 16.45 -10.95 17.99
N GLY A 59 17.63 -10.94 17.38
CA GLY A 59 18.88 -11.08 18.13
C GLY A 59 20.13 -10.68 17.36
N ILE A 60 21.25 -10.71 18.09
CA ILE A 60 22.61 -10.42 17.58
C ILE A 60 23.48 -11.65 17.82
N ARG A 61 24.27 -12.03 16.82
CA ARG A 61 25.23 -13.14 16.90
C ARG A 61 26.55 -12.71 17.52
N ASP A 62 27.40 -13.69 17.85
CA ASP A 62 28.73 -13.46 18.42
C ASP A 62 29.66 -12.62 17.53
N ASP A 63 29.46 -12.68 16.20
CA ASP A 63 30.20 -11.86 15.22
C ASP A 63 29.64 -10.44 15.06
N GLY A 64 28.60 -10.08 15.81
CA GLY A 64 27.91 -8.79 15.77
C GLY A 64 26.84 -8.67 14.69
N SER A 65 26.59 -9.71 13.88
CA SER A 65 25.53 -9.68 12.87
C SER A 65 24.14 -9.84 13.49
N VAL A 66 23.18 -9.04 13.01
CA VAL A 66 21.77 -9.13 13.43
C VAL A 66 21.04 -10.23 12.64
N TYR A 67 20.05 -10.86 13.26
CA TYR A 67 19.18 -11.85 12.60
C TYR A 67 17.72 -11.70 13.06
N GLY A 68 16.80 -12.18 12.22
CA GLY A 68 15.36 -12.03 12.46
C GLY A 68 14.93 -10.57 12.36
N ASN A 69 15.27 -9.91 11.25
CA ASN A 69 15.00 -8.47 11.10
C ASN A 69 13.53 -8.24 10.75
N PHE A 70 12.86 -7.42 11.55
CA PHE A 70 11.51 -6.95 11.30
C PHE A 70 11.52 -5.44 11.07
N SER A 71 10.84 -4.96 10.03
CA SER A 71 10.67 -3.52 9.85
C SER A 71 9.31 -3.10 9.30
N VAL A 72 8.87 -1.91 9.68
CA VAL A 72 7.64 -1.27 9.22
C VAL A 72 7.96 0.14 8.77
N THR A 73 7.45 0.50 7.59
CA THR A 73 7.47 1.85 7.07
C THR A 73 6.08 2.17 6.53
N LEU A 74 5.46 3.23 7.07
CA LEU A 74 4.14 3.74 6.69
C LEU A 74 4.19 5.25 6.46
N PRO A 75 3.30 5.84 5.64
CA PRO A 75 3.25 7.28 5.49
C PRO A 75 2.73 7.94 6.77
N LYS A 76 3.15 9.19 7.00
CA LYS A 76 2.58 10.06 8.03
C LYS A 76 2.15 11.35 7.34
N PHE A 77 0.84 11.60 7.31
CA PHE A 77 0.25 12.73 6.61
C PHE A 77 0.31 14.01 7.45
N ASN A 78 0.55 15.14 6.81
CA ASN A 78 0.60 16.46 7.45
C ASN A 78 -0.75 17.19 7.38
N THR A 79 -0.79 18.36 8.02
CA THR A 79 -2.00 19.19 8.16
C THR A 79 -2.55 19.79 6.85
N LYS A 80 -1.87 19.62 5.71
CA LYS A 80 -2.39 20.10 4.41
C LYS A 80 -3.44 19.18 3.81
N ILE A 81 -3.66 17.99 4.39
CA ILE A 81 -4.80 17.13 4.09
C ILE A 81 -5.85 17.34 5.19
N GLY A 82 -7.07 17.71 4.84
CA GLY A 82 -8.12 18.01 5.83
C GLY A 82 -8.42 16.82 6.76
N SER A 83 -8.33 15.60 6.25
CA SER A 83 -8.56 14.33 6.96
C SER A 83 -7.30 13.71 7.58
N TYR A 84 -6.18 14.46 7.69
CA TYR A 84 -4.88 13.90 8.09
C TYR A 84 -4.92 13.13 9.43
N GLU A 85 -5.71 13.58 10.41
CA GLU A 85 -5.84 12.89 11.70
C GLU A 85 -6.45 11.50 11.53
N GLN A 86 -7.53 11.39 10.74
CA GLN A 86 -8.19 10.12 10.49
C GLN A 86 -7.28 9.18 9.69
N LEU A 87 -6.57 9.70 8.68
CA LEU A 87 -5.60 8.93 7.90
C LEU A 87 -4.46 8.41 8.78
N ASN A 88 -3.87 9.26 9.62
CA ASN A 88 -2.80 8.87 10.53
C ASN A 88 -3.30 7.84 11.56
N GLN A 89 -4.54 7.95 12.03
CA GLN A 89 -5.14 6.92 12.88
C GLN A 89 -5.28 5.58 12.15
N GLN A 90 -5.58 5.56 10.83
CA GLN A 90 -5.57 4.32 10.04
C GLN A 90 -4.14 3.75 9.92
N MET A 91 -3.12 4.60 9.76
CA MET A 91 -1.72 4.16 9.71
C MET A 91 -1.25 3.62 11.06
N GLU A 92 -1.67 4.21 12.18
CA GLU A 92 -1.38 3.71 13.52
C GLU A 92 -2.01 2.33 13.76
N LYS A 93 -3.27 2.13 13.37
CA LYS A 93 -3.91 0.79 13.42
C LYS A 93 -3.16 -0.23 12.57
N LEU A 94 -2.68 0.18 11.39
CA LEU A 94 -1.88 -0.70 10.52
C LEU A 94 -0.52 -1.02 11.15
N MET A 95 0.08 -0.09 11.90
CA MET A 95 1.29 -0.32 12.69
C MET A 95 1.03 -1.32 13.82
N GLU A 96 -0.09 -1.20 14.54
CA GLU A 96 -0.49 -2.16 15.59
C GLU A 96 -0.63 -3.57 15.02
N LEU A 97 -1.33 -3.74 13.89
CA LEU A 97 -1.44 -5.02 13.20
C LEU A 97 -0.08 -5.57 12.73
N ALA A 98 0.84 -4.70 12.31
CA ALA A 98 2.20 -5.11 11.97
C ALA A 98 2.98 -5.58 13.21
N HIS A 99 2.75 -5.00 14.38
CA HIS A 99 3.35 -5.48 15.63
C HIS A 99 2.84 -6.87 16.05
N GLU A 100 1.56 -7.18 15.83
CA GLU A 100 1.04 -8.55 16.05
C GLU A 100 1.75 -9.56 15.12
N ASP A 101 2.03 -9.16 13.89
CA ASP A 101 2.78 -9.99 12.93
C ASP A 101 4.26 -10.13 13.31
N LYS A 102 4.88 -9.10 13.87
CA LYS A 102 6.23 -9.16 14.45
C LYS A 102 6.32 -10.16 15.58
N ASP A 103 5.36 -10.11 16.51
CA ASP A 103 5.37 -11.01 17.66
C ASP A 103 5.20 -12.47 17.20
N SER A 104 4.36 -12.71 16.20
CA SER A 104 4.24 -14.01 15.53
C SER A 104 5.55 -14.45 14.86
N PHE A 105 6.19 -13.55 14.10
CA PHE A 105 7.48 -13.79 13.45
C PHE A 105 8.58 -14.15 14.45
N PHE A 106 8.66 -13.43 15.57
CA PHE A 106 9.68 -13.65 16.59
C PHE A 106 9.42 -14.93 17.39
N GLN A 107 8.15 -15.28 17.61
CA GLN A 107 7.81 -16.58 18.16
C GLN A 107 8.27 -17.72 17.24
N GLU A 108 7.99 -17.64 15.94
CA GLU A 108 8.43 -18.64 14.95
C GLU A 108 9.95 -18.82 14.95
N ILE A 109 10.72 -17.72 15.04
CA ILE A 109 12.18 -17.79 15.14
C ILE A 109 12.63 -18.46 16.45
N GLY A 110 11.95 -18.17 17.57
CA GLY A 110 12.29 -18.75 18.88
C GLY A 110 12.08 -20.25 18.99
N GLU A 111 11.29 -20.84 18.08
CA GLU A 111 11.05 -22.28 18.01
C GLU A 111 12.12 -23.04 17.19
N LEU A 112 13.01 -22.34 16.47
CA LEU A 112 14.06 -22.95 15.65
C LEU A 112 15.31 -23.31 16.47
N GLU A 113 15.95 -24.44 16.14
CA GLU A 113 17.26 -24.79 16.71
C GLU A 113 18.36 -23.84 16.20
N GLN A 114 19.39 -23.61 17.05
CA GLN A 114 20.43 -22.58 16.88
C GLN A 114 21.19 -22.60 15.54
N ASP A 115 21.22 -23.74 14.85
CA ASP A 115 21.98 -23.94 13.61
C ASP A 115 21.20 -23.57 12.33
N GLU A 116 19.88 -23.32 12.41
CA GLU A 116 19.04 -23.00 11.25
C GLU A 116 18.93 -21.50 10.95
N TRP A 117 19.68 -20.66 11.67
CA TRP A 117 19.54 -19.21 11.62
C TRP A 117 20.18 -18.64 10.34
N ILE A 118 19.53 -18.86 9.21
CA ILE A 118 19.76 -18.10 7.97
C ILE A 118 18.96 -16.79 8.10
N SER A 119 19.37 -15.78 7.34
CA SER A 119 18.90 -14.38 7.29
C SER A 119 17.39 -14.17 7.15
N TRP A 120 16.59 -14.61 8.13
CA TRP A 120 15.16 -14.39 8.16
C TRP A 120 14.88 -12.90 8.33
N TRP A 121 13.92 -12.41 7.56
CA TRP A 121 13.47 -11.03 7.67
C TRP A 121 12.01 -10.92 7.26
N ARG A 122 11.30 -9.95 7.84
CA ARG A 122 9.92 -9.63 7.49
C ARG A 122 9.77 -8.10 7.46
N LYS A 123 9.08 -7.59 6.44
CA LYS A 123 8.92 -6.16 6.21
C LYS A 123 7.50 -5.81 5.84
N HIS A 124 7.03 -4.70 6.38
CA HIS A 124 5.81 -4.01 5.97
C HIS A 124 6.23 -2.67 5.38
N GLU A 125 5.95 -2.45 4.10
CA GLU A 125 6.36 -1.23 3.40
C GLU A 125 5.22 -0.68 2.56
N TYR A 126 5.26 0.64 2.32
CA TYR A 126 4.42 1.28 1.33
C TYR A 126 5.27 1.86 0.19
N SER A 127 4.67 1.97 -0.99
CA SER A 127 5.23 2.70 -2.12
C SER A 127 4.10 3.23 -3.00
N HIS A 128 4.45 3.97 -4.06
CA HIS A 128 3.48 4.49 -5.03
C HIS A 128 2.33 5.25 -4.36
N LEU A 129 2.63 6.01 -3.30
CA LEU A 129 1.61 6.83 -2.64
C LEU A 129 1.20 7.95 -3.59
N TYR A 130 -0.06 7.93 -4.02
CA TYR A 130 -0.74 8.89 -4.87
C TYR A 130 -1.77 9.68 -4.05
N ILE A 131 -1.84 10.99 -4.29
CA ILE A 131 -2.73 11.92 -3.59
C ILE A 131 -3.47 12.74 -4.65
N GLY A 132 -4.64 12.25 -5.06
CA GLY A 132 -5.52 12.90 -6.02
C GLY A 132 -6.56 13.80 -5.35
N GLU A 133 -7.44 14.41 -6.13
CA GLU A 133 -8.46 15.36 -5.62
C GLU A 133 -9.45 14.71 -4.65
N SER A 134 -9.93 13.50 -4.97
CA SER A 134 -10.95 12.79 -4.18
C SER A 134 -10.39 11.62 -3.37
N TYR A 135 -9.26 11.06 -3.77
CA TYR A 135 -8.75 9.81 -3.20
C TYR A 135 -7.25 9.87 -2.93
N ILE A 136 -6.83 9.13 -1.92
CA ILE A 136 -5.43 8.82 -1.63
C ILE A 136 -5.26 7.31 -1.82
N SER A 137 -4.25 6.89 -2.56
CA SER A 137 -3.97 5.46 -2.75
C SER A 137 -2.50 5.17 -2.53
N MET A 138 -2.20 3.98 -2.03
CA MET A 138 -0.83 3.50 -1.88
C MET A 138 -0.75 2.00 -2.10
N TYR A 139 0.41 1.57 -2.58
CA TYR A 139 0.76 0.17 -2.61
C TYR A 139 1.36 -0.21 -1.26
N TYR A 140 0.67 -1.02 -0.48
CA TYR A 140 1.22 -1.63 0.73
C TYR A 140 1.65 -3.07 0.44
N ALA A 141 2.79 -3.48 0.99
CA ALA A 141 3.25 -4.85 0.89
C ALA A 141 3.78 -5.36 2.22
N ARG A 142 3.34 -6.59 2.55
CA ARG A 142 3.96 -7.44 3.55
C ARG A 142 4.85 -8.43 2.79
N LYS A 143 6.14 -8.49 3.10
CA LYS A 143 7.09 -9.38 2.43
C LYS A 143 8.09 -9.94 3.42
N GLY A 144 8.66 -11.09 3.11
CA GLY A 144 9.61 -11.72 4.01
C GLY A 144 10.38 -12.84 3.36
N TYR A 145 11.33 -13.35 4.12
CA TYR A 145 12.08 -14.55 3.82
C TYR A 145 12.23 -15.33 5.12
N GLU A 146 11.72 -16.56 5.13
CA GLU A 146 11.69 -17.47 6.28
C GLU A 146 12.31 -18.81 5.91
N GLY A 147 13.36 -18.77 5.09
CA GLY A 147 13.93 -19.97 4.47
C GLY A 147 13.18 -20.40 3.21
N GLY A 148 13.84 -21.25 2.41
CA GLY A 148 13.37 -21.67 1.09
C GLY A 148 14.11 -21.01 -0.07
N MET A 149 13.60 -21.15 -1.29
CA MET A 149 14.31 -20.71 -2.50
C MET A 149 14.21 -19.21 -2.79
N ARG A 150 13.17 -18.52 -2.30
CA ARG A 150 12.85 -17.12 -2.66
C ARG A 150 12.15 -16.42 -1.51
N ASP A 151 12.26 -15.10 -1.50
CA ASP A 151 11.41 -14.23 -0.71
C ASP A 151 9.95 -14.31 -1.18
N TRP A 152 9.03 -14.10 -0.25
CA TRP A 152 7.60 -14.01 -0.51
C TRP A 152 7.13 -12.56 -0.40
N ARG A 153 6.05 -12.22 -1.09
CA ARG A 153 5.45 -10.88 -1.09
C ARG A 153 3.93 -10.98 -1.23
N ASN A 154 3.24 -10.39 -0.28
CA ASN A 154 1.79 -10.17 -0.30
C ASN A 154 1.53 -8.68 -0.56
N SER A 155 0.80 -8.41 -1.63
CA SER A 155 0.54 -7.06 -2.12
C SER A 155 -0.90 -6.65 -1.79
N MET A 156 -1.08 -5.48 -1.20
CA MET A 156 -2.37 -4.98 -0.74
C MET A 156 -2.49 -3.50 -1.15
N PRO A 157 -3.15 -3.18 -2.27
CA PRO A 157 -3.46 -1.79 -2.58
C PRO A 157 -4.42 -1.24 -1.52
N LEU A 158 -4.10 -0.08 -0.97
CA LEU A 158 -4.93 0.62 0.01
C LEU A 158 -5.41 1.93 -0.61
N ILE A 159 -6.70 2.20 -0.48
CA ILE A 159 -7.36 3.39 -1.02
C ILE A 159 -8.14 4.03 0.12
N PHE A 160 -8.07 5.36 0.20
CA PHE A 160 -8.73 6.17 1.21
C PHE A 160 -9.51 7.28 0.54
N ASP A 161 -10.69 7.56 1.06
CA ASP A 161 -11.43 8.78 0.74
C ASP A 161 -10.68 9.98 1.32
N ARG A 162 -10.37 10.98 0.47
CA ARG A 162 -9.54 12.12 0.89
C ARG A 162 -10.27 13.06 1.84
N GLU A 163 -11.59 13.17 1.74
CA GLU A 163 -12.38 14.09 2.58
C GLU A 163 -12.53 13.55 4.01
N THR A 164 -12.82 12.27 4.14
CA THR A 164 -13.12 11.62 5.43
C THR A 164 -11.91 10.90 6.03
N GLY A 165 -10.93 10.49 5.21
CA GLY A 165 -9.78 9.68 5.63
C GLY A 165 -10.12 8.21 5.90
N LEU A 166 -11.33 7.76 5.56
CA LEU A 166 -11.75 6.37 5.72
C LEU A 166 -11.20 5.50 4.58
N MET A 167 -10.83 4.27 4.92
CA MET A 167 -10.41 3.28 3.93
C MET A 167 -11.61 2.86 3.09
N LEU A 168 -11.42 2.85 1.77
CA LEU A 168 -12.39 2.37 0.81
C LEU A 168 -12.06 0.93 0.43
N HIS A 169 -13.09 0.09 0.44
CA HIS A 169 -13.01 -1.25 -0.12
C HIS A 169 -13.42 -1.23 -1.59
N MET A 170 -13.08 -2.30 -2.30
CA MET A 170 -13.52 -2.47 -3.69
C MET A 170 -15.04 -2.31 -3.85
N ASP A 171 -15.81 -2.82 -2.89
CA ASP A 171 -17.27 -2.71 -2.89
C ASP A 171 -17.76 -1.24 -2.82
N ASP A 172 -16.97 -0.32 -2.26
CA ASP A 172 -17.30 1.11 -2.16
C ASP A 172 -17.01 1.87 -3.45
N LEU A 173 -16.19 1.30 -4.35
CA LEU A 173 -15.79 1.93 -5.61
C LEU A 173 -16.76 1.65 -6.76
N PHE A 174 -17.64 0.64 -6.61
CA PHE A 174 -18.59 0.26 -7.64
C PHE A 174 -20.01 0.59 -7.23
N THR A 175 -20.75 1.21 -8.15
CA THR A 175 -22.19 1.49 -7.99
C THR A 175 -23.07 0.29 -8.32
N VAL A 176 -22.47 -0.84 -8.70
CA VAL A 176 -23.15 -2.08 -9.09
C VAL A 176 -22.88 -3.18 -8.07
N GLU A 177 -23.75 -4.19 -8.05
CA GLU A 177 -23.59 -5.34 -7.16
C GLU A 177 -22.24 -6.05 -7.39
N LYS A 178 -21.71 -6.61 -6.29
CA LYS A 178 -20.43 -7.35 -6.28
C LYS A 178 -20.33 -8.44 -7.32
N SER A 179 -21.40 -9.21 -7.51
CA SER A 179 -21.48 -10.27 -8.52
C SER A 179 -21.24 -9.74 -9.94
N VAL A 180 -21.69 -8.52 -10.23
CA VAL A 180 -21.61 -7.88 -11.55
C VAL A 180 -20.20 -7.38 -11.81
N TYR A 181 -19.62 -6.57 -10.90
CA TYR A 181 -18.27 -6.05 -11.13
C TYR A 181 -17.21 -7.17 -11.04
N MET A 182 -17.37 -8.16 -10.16
CA MET A 182 -16.43 -9.28 -10.08
C MET A 182 -16.41 -10.11 -11.36
N LYS A 183 -17.57 -10.32 -11.99
CA LYS A 183 -17.65 -10.98 -13.30
C LYS A 183 -16.88 -10.20 -14.36
N ARG A 184 -16.99 -8.87 -14.36
CA ARG A 184 -16.24 -8.00 -15.28
C ARG A 184 -14.72 -8.07 -15.04
N LEU A 185 -14.28 -8.11 -13.77
CA LEU A 185 -12.86 -8.20 -13.41
C LEU A 185 -12.25 -9.59 -13.71
N THR A 186 -13.03 -10.68 -13.61
CA THR A 186 -12.54 -12.04 -13.85
C THR A 186 -12.50 -12.44 -15.32
N ILE A 187 -13.28 -11.80 -16.19
CA ILE A 187 -13.26 -12.07 -17.63
C ILE A 187 -11.95 -11.59 -18.31
N MET A 188 -11.19 -10.68 -17.68
CA MET A 188 -9.91 -10.19 -18.21
C MET A 188 -8.70 -11.13 -18.02
N CYS A 189 -8.92 -12.36 -17.53
CA CYS A 189 -7.90 -13.39 -17.45
C CYS A 189 -8.06 -14.43 -18.58
N TRP A 190 -7.77 -14.03 -19.83
CA TRP A 190 -7.51 -14.95 -20.95
C TRP A 190 -6.46 -14.37 -21.89
#